data_AF-A0A356AJZ6-F1
#
_entry.id   AF-A0A356AJZ6-F1
#
_cell.length_a   1.000
_cell.length_b   1.000
_cell.length_c   1.000
_cell.angle_alpha   90.00
_cell.angle_beta   90.00
_cell.angle_gamma   90.00
#
_symmetry.space_group_name_H-M   'P 1'
#
loop_
_entity.id
_entity.type
_entity.pdbx_description
1 polymer ?
#
loop_
_entity_poly.entity_id
_entity_poly.type
_entity_poly.pdbx_seq_one_letter_code
_entity_poly.pdbx_strand_id
1 'polypeptide(L)'
;MNWKSSNVYYLAGIGIPLASAALLGAKIAVPRPWLAAVILAGGICLLRMLTLKTLALPRPLHEYGALTPLDLELPRDYGVELCTSPELGRYDFALRVAELISPMRFRGSRPKVAVNPVLLEKYGKQFMRIAIVREIERYRRKCQPAVILQLVLPPLVLLDAILCVFAFRIPVEQRLGPFLFQVVLPFALTLCFLGHLLLWNKRISRQDFRLDSFLTTVFPMEDVKNYIALVEEMERGMEKKPHQGLNDYYASARLRNLEKLCKP
;
A
#
# COMPACT_ATOMS: atom_id res chain seq x y z
N MET A 1 -4.96 -22.31 6.67
CA MET A 1 -4.60 -20.90 6.96
C MET A 1 -5.78 -20.01 6.57
N ASN A 2 -6.27 -19.12 7.46
CA ASN A 2 -7.45 -18.30 7.19
C ASN A 2 -7.08 -16.99 6.46
N TRP A 3 -7.30 -16.96 5.15
CA TRP A 3 -7.08 -15.79 4.29
C TRP A 3 -8.18 -14.75 4.51
N LYS A 4 -8.05 -13.94 5.55
CA LYS A 4 -9.01 -12.86 5.86
C LYS A 4 -8.71 -11.64 4.99
N SER A 5 -9.78 -11.08 4.40
CA SER A 5 -9.69 -9.82 3.66
C SER A 5 -9.15 -8.69 4.54
N SER A 6 -8.23 -7.91 3.97
CA SER A 6 -7.71 -6.69 4.58
C SER A 6 -8.63 -5.47 4.40
N ASN A 7 -9.74 -5.58 3.67
CA ASN A 7 -10.51 -4.42 3.25
C ASN A 7 -11.24 -3.73 4.41
N VAL A 8 -11.52 -4.47 5.48
CA VAL A 8 -12.06 -3.92 6.73
C VAL A 8 -11.13 -2.83 7.30
N TYR A 9 -9.81 -2.98 7.15
CA TYR A 9 -8.86 -1.97 7.62
C TYR A 9 -8.97 -0.67 6.83
N TYR A 10 -9.22 -0.73 5.52
CA TYR A 10 -9.44 0.47 4.70
C TYR A 10 -10.77 1.14 5.05
N LEU A 11 -11.84 0.35 5.20
CA LEU A 11 -13.15 0.88 5.56
C LEU A 11 -13.15 1.54 6.93
N ALA A 12 -12.56 0.90 7.95
CA ALA A 12 -12.45 1.49 9.27
C ALA A 12 -11.46 2.67 9.29
N GLY A 13 -10.27 2.50 8.71
CA GLY A 13 -9.19 3.47 8.80
C GLY A 13 -9.36 4.72 7.93
N ILE A 14 -10.13 4.66 6.84
CA ILE A 14 -10.40 5.83 5.98
C ILE A 14 -11.87 6.25 6.09
N GLY A 15 -12.78 5.28 6.15
CA GLY A 15 -14.22 5.57 6.18
C GLY A 15 -14.67 6.27 7.46
N ILE A 16 -14.14 5.89 8.64
CA ILE A 16 -14.51 6.57 9.89
C ILE A 16 -14.07 8.05 9.87
N PRO A 17 -12.78 8.39 9.58
CA PRO A 17 -12.36 9.78 9.46
C PRO A 17 -13.12 10.59 8.39
N LEU A 18 -13.46 9.98 7.25
CA LEU A 18 -14.25 10.68 6.22
C LEU A 18 -15.67 10.99 6.69
N ALA A 19 -16.30 10.05 7.42
CA ALA A 19 -17.63 10.27 7.98
C ALA A 19 -17.62 11.36 9.06
N SER A 20 -16.63 11.37 9.96
CA SER A 20 -16.45 12.45 10.94
C SER A 20 -16.22 13.80 10.25
N ALA A 21 -15.36 13.86 9.24
CA ALA A 21 -15.11 15.10 8.49
C ALA A 21 -16.40 15.65 7.86
N ALA A 22 -17.22 14.79 7.27
CA ALA A 22 -18.50 15.18 6.68
C ALA A 22 -19.49 15.72 7.73
N LEU A 23 -19.60 15.06 8.89
CA LEU A 23 -20.47 15.51 9.98
C LEU A 23 -19.98 16.83 10.60
N LEU A 24 -18.68 16.97 10.83
CA LEU A 24 -18.09 18.21 11.36
C LEU A 24 -18.24 19.36 10.36
N GLY A 25 -18.01 19.11 9.07
CA GLY A 25 -18.23 20.08 8.00
C GLY A 25 -19.68 20.53 7.91
N ALA A 26 -20.63 19.59 7.98
CA ALA A 26 -22.06 19.90 8.00
C ALA A 26 -22.45 20.74 9.23
N LYS A 27 -21.87 20.43 10.40
CA LYS A 27 -22.07 21.22 11.62
C LYS A 27 -21.56 22.65 11.48
N ILE A 28 -20.38 22.86 10.89
CA ILE A 28 -19.85 24.20 10.59
C ILE A 28 -20.82 24.96 9.67
N ALA A 29 -21.42 24.27 8.71
CA ALA A 29 -22.33 24.83 7.72
C ALA A 29 -23.80 25.01 8.20
N VAL A 30 -24.15 24.71 9.46
CA VAL A 30 -25.53 24.84 9.99
C VAL A 30 -26.23 26.17 9.66
N PRO A 31 -25.57 27.34 9.70
CA PRO A 31 -26.21 28.61 9.31
C PRO A 31 -26.70 28.64 7.85
N ARG A 32 -26.25 27.72 7.00
CA ARG A 32 -26.60 27.57 5.58
C ARG A 32 -27.03 26.12 5.31
N PRO A 33 -28.32 25.77 5.48
CA PRO A 33 -28.77 24.37 5.46
C PRO A 33 -28.51 23.67 4.11
N TRP A 34 -28.58 24.41 2.99
CA TRP A 34 -28.24 23.88 1.68
C TRP A 34 -26.77 23.45 1.58
N LEU A 35 -25.85 24.20 2.19
CA LEU A 35 -24.42 23.90 2.19
C LEU A 35 -24.14 22.65 3.04
N ALA A 36 -24.79 22.53 4.19
CA ALA A 36 -24.71 21.33 5.03
C ALA A 36 -25.20 20.08 4.27
N ALA A 37 -26.32 20.20 3.53
CA ALA A 37 -26.82 19.11 2.71
C ALA A 37 -25.84 18.71 1.59
N VAL A 38 -25.22 19.68 0.92
CA VAL A 38 -24.19 19.43 -0.11
C VAL A 38 -22.97 18.72 0.48
N ILE A 39 -22.48 19.14 1.66
CA ILE A 39 -21.33 18.51 2.33
C ILE A 39 -21.66 17.06 2.70
N LEU A 40 -22.85 16.79 3.25
CA LEU A 40 -23.27 15.43 3.60
C LEU A 40 -23.42 14.55 2.36
N ALA A 41 -24.04 15.06 1.29
CA ALA A 41 -24.17 14.33 0.03
C ALA A 41 -22.80 14.00 -0.57
N GLY A 42 -21.86 14.95 -0.54
CA GLY A 42 -20.47 14.73 -0.95
C GLY A 42 -19.77 13.67 -0.10
N GLY A 43 -19.92 13.72 1.22
CA GLY A 43 -19.39 12.71 2.15
C GLY A 43 -19.93 11.31 1.88
N ILE A 44 -21.24 11.18 1.67
CA ILE A 44 -21.89 9.90 1.31
C ILE A 44 -21.34 9.37 -0.03
N CYS A 45 -21.18 10.25 -1.02
CA CYS A 45 -20.62 9.89 -2.32
C CYS A 45 -19.18 9.36 -2.18
N LEU A 46 -18.32 10.05 -1.42
CA LEU A 46 -16.94 9.62 -1.15
C LEU A 46 -16.89 8.28 -0.41
N LEU A 47 -17.74 8.08 0.60
CA LEU A 47 -17.84 6.80 1.31
C LEU A 47 -18.32 5.66 0.39
N ARG A 48 -19.27 5.93 -0.51
CA ARG A 48 -19.69 4.97 -1.53
C ARG A 48 -18.55 4.65 -2.50
N MET A 49 -17.80 5.64 -2.96
CA MET A 49 -16.63 5.40 -3.83
C MET A 49 -15.55 4.60 -3.10
N LEU A 50 -15.28 4.90 -1.84
CA LEU A 50 -14.33 4.16 -1.01
C LEU A 50 -14.76 2.69 -0.83
N THR A 51 -16.04 2.45 -0.53
CA THR A 51 -16.56 1.07 -0.38
C THR A 51 -16.43 0.29 -1.69
N LEU A 52 -16.85 0.87 -2.81
CA LEU A 52 -16.69 0.24 -4.13
C LEU A 52 -15.22 -0.05 -4.47
N LYS A 53 -14.33 0.92 -4.22
CA LYS A 53 -12.89 0.76 -4.49
C LYS A 53 -12.25 -0.29 -3.60
N THR A 54 -12.58 -0.32 -2.31
CA THR A 54 -12.02 -1.28 -1.35
C THR A 54 -12.55 -2.69 -1.58
N LEU A 55 -13.80 -2.86 -2.02
CA LEU A 55 -14.32 -4.16 -2.44
C LEU A 55 -13.59 -4.73 -3.67
N ALA A 56 -13.02 -3.86 -4.50
CA ALA A 56 -12.21 -4.22 -5.66
C ALA A 56 -10.72 -4.42 -5.34
N LEU A 57 -10.32 -4.44 -4.05
CA LEU A 57 -8.95 -4.73 -3.62
C LEU A 57 -8.86 -6.11 -2.94
N PRO A 58 -7.84 -6.93 -3.25
CA PRO A 58 -7.06 -6.95 -4.51
C PRO A 58 -7.95 -7.01 -5.76
N ARG A 59 -7.36 -6.78 -6.95
CA ARG A 59 -8.10 -6.66 -8.23
C ARG A 59 -9.07 -7.85 -8.43
N PRO A 60 -10.23 -7.61 -9.08
CA PRO A 60 -11.20 -8.65 -9.32
C PRO A 60 -10.68 -9.67 -10.36
N LEU A 61 -11.13 -10.92 -10.23
CA LEU A 61 -10.68 -12.06 -11.06
C LEU A 61 -10.76 -11.80 -12.58
N HIS A 62 -11.79 -11.09 -13.04
CA HIS A 62 -12.00 -10.84 -14.46
C HIS A 62 -10.92 -9.94 -15.10
N GLU A 63 -10.19 -9.14 -14.31
CA GLU A 63 -9.07 -8.33 -14.80
C GLU A 63 -7.82 -9.17 -15.11
N TYR A 64 -7.78 -10.44 -14.71
CA TYR A 64 -6.67 -11.36 -14.96
C TYR A 64 -6.87 -12.21 -16.22
N GLY A 65 -7.97 -12.03 -16.95
CA GLY A 65 -8.24 -12.77 -18.18
C GLY A 65 -8.31 -14.28 -17.96
N ALA A 66 -7.81 -15.04 -18.94
CA ALA A 66 -7.74 -16.49 -18.87
C ALA A 66 -6.60 -16.94 -17.93
N LEU A 67 -6.98 -17.66 -16.86
CA LEU A 67 -6.03 -18.23 -15.89
C LEU A 67 -5.69 -19.67 -16.29
N THR A 68 -4.44 -19.91 -16.62
CA THR A 68 -3.91 -21.25 -16.90
C THR A 68 -3.15 -21.78 -15.68
N PRO A 69 -3.42 -23.00 -15.19
CA PRO A 69 -2.71 -23.56 -14.05
C PRO A 69 -1.22 -23.69 -14.35
N LEU A 70 -0.39 -23.31 -13.38
CA LEU A 70 1.06 -23.37 -13.48
C LEU A 70 1.58 -24.43 -12.51
N ASP A 71 2.24 -25.46 -13.04
CA ASP A 71 2.92 -26.46 -12.22
C ASP A 71 4.32 -25.97 -11.85
N LEU A 72 4.38 -25.24 -10.74
CA LEU A 72 5.62 -24.72 -10.16
C LEU A 72 5.66 -25.07 -8.67
N GLU A 73 6.60 -25.94 -8.30
CA GLU A 73 6.83 -26.30 -6.91
C GLU A 73 7.41 -25.12 -6.12
N LEU A 74 6.76 -24.77 -5.01
CA LEU A 74 7.26 -23.81 -4.03
C LEU A 74 8.03 -24.54 -2.92
N PRO A 75 8.96 -23.86 -2.21
CA PRO A 75 9.77 -24.47 -1.15
C PRO A 75 8.95 -25.06 0.01
N ARG A 76 7.69 -24.62 0.16
CA ARG A 76 6.74 -25.08 1.18
C ARG A 76 5.33 -25.03 0.58
N ASP A 77 4.42 -25.84 1.11
CA ASP A 77 3.00 -25.71 0.79
C ASP A 77 2.42 -24.47 1.50
N TYR A 78 2.07 -23.45 0.72
CA TYR A 78 1.41 -22.24 1.20
C TYR A 78 -0.12 -22.31 1.07
N GLY A 79 -0.66 -23.41 0.56
CA GLY A 79 -2.09 -23.60 0.32
C GLY A 79 -2.64 -22.65 -0.75
N VAL A 80 -1.84 -22.36 -1.77
CA VAL A 80 -2.17 -21.47 -2.90
C VAL A 80 -2.19 -22.27 -4.21
N GLU A 81 -3.02 -21.85 -5.16
CA GLU A 81 -3.00 -22.33 -6.54
C GLU A 81 -2.21 -21.33 -7.39
N LEU A 82 -1.28 -21.83 -8.20
CA LEU A 82 -0.49 -20.98 -9.09
C LEU A 82 -1.14 -20.96 -10.47
N CYS A 83 -1.28 -19.77 -11.04
CA CYS A 83 -1.82 -19.58 -12.37
C CYS A 83 -0.98 -18.57 -13.13
N THR A 84 -0.79 -18.79 -14.43
CA THR A 84 -0.30 -17.75 -15.33
C THR A 84 -1.45 -16.92 -15.86
N SER A 85 -1.21 -15.63 -16.07
CA SER A 85 -2.17 -14.69 -16.64
C SER A 85 -1.48 -13.78 -17.66
N PRO A 86 -1.87 -13.79 -18.94
CA PRO A 86 -1.25 -12.93 -19.95
C PRO A 86 -1.47 -11.43 -19.67
N GLU A 87 -2.53 -11.06 -18.96
CA GLU A 87 -2.83 -9.67 -18.57
C GLU A 87 -1.78 -9.04 -17.64
N LEU A 88 -0.93 -9.84 -16.97
CA LEU A 88 0.18 -9.31 -16.18
C LEU A 88 1.32 -8.77 -17.06
N GLY A 89 1.47 -9.32 -18.27
CA GLY A 89 2.50 -8.91 -19.23
C GLY A 89 1.98 -8.02 -20.36
N ARG A 90 0.73 -7.56 -20.29
CA ARG A 90 0.09 -6.78 -21.36
C ARG A 90 0.69 -5.39 -21.56
N TYR A 91 1.19 -4.79 -20.48
CA TYR A 91 1.73 -3.44 -20.50
C TYR A 91 3.16 -3.48 -20.05
N ASP A 92 4.08 -3.17 -20.96
CA ASP A 92 5.51 -3.17 -20.67
C ASP A 92 5.83 -2.24 -19.51
N PHE A 93 5.15 -1.08 -19.41
CA PHE A 93 5.34 -0.07 -18.38
C PHE A 93 4.81 -0.45 -16.97
N ALA A 94 4.09 -1.55 -16.82
CA ALA A 94 3.56 -1.99 -15.53
C ALA A 94 4.29 -3.26 -15.07
N LEU A 95 5.34 -3.09 -14.25
CA LEU A 95 6.11 -4.23 -13.72
C LEU A 95 5.28 -5.05 -12.73
N ARG A 96 4.54 -6.04 -13.25
CA ARG A 96 3.71 -6.97 -12.49
C ARG A 96 4.33 -8.35 -12.58
N VAL A 97 5.10 -8.75 -11.57
CA VAL A 97 5.80 -10.04 -11.56
C VAL A 97 4.86 -11.17 -11.13
N ALA A 98 4.26 -11.02 -9.94
CA ALA A 98 3.27 -11.92 -9.39
C ALA A 98 2.28 -11.13 -8.54
N GLU A 99 1.01 -11.52 -8.56
CA GLU A 99 -0.04 -10.89 -7.76
C GLU A 99 -0.94 -11.93 -7.12
N LEU A 100 -1.22 -11.77 -5.83
CA LEU A 100 -2.23 -12.58 -5.16
C LEU A 100 -3.64 -12.08 -5.54
N ILE A 101 -4.44 -12.94 -6.14
CA ILE A 101 -5.83 -12.64 -6.50
C ILE A 101 -6.68 -12.58 -5.22
N SER A 102 -7.61 -11.63 -5.15
CA SER A 102 -8.35 -11.30 -3.93
C SER A 102 -9.09 -12.48 -3.28
N PRO A 103 -8.89 -12.72 -1.97
CA PRO A 103 -9.60 -13.76 -1.24
C PRO A 103 -11.06 -13.45 -0.90
N MET A 104 -11.54 -12.23 -1.18
CA MET A 104 -12.95 -11.86 -0.98
C MET A 104 -13.94 -12.71 -1.79
N ARG A 105 -13.49 -13.35 -2.87
CA ARG A 105 -14.36 -14.17 -3.74
C ARG A 105 -14.11 -15.68 -3.64
N PHE A 106 -13.14 -16.13 -2.85
CA PHE A 106 -12.88 -17.56 -2.65
C PHE A 106 -13.78 -18.09 -1.53
N ARG A 107 -15.09 -18.21 -1.80
CA ARG A 107 -15.98 -19.02 -0.95
C ARG A 107 -15.63 -20.50 -1.16
N GLY A 108 -14.62 -20.99 -0.42
CA GLY A 108 -14.28 -22.41 -0.35
C GLY A 108 -13.15 -22.91 -1.27
N SER A 109 -12.54 -22.07 -2.11
CA SER A 109 -11.39 -22.43 -2.96
C SER A 109 -10.05 -21.97 -2.37
N ARG A 110 -8.95 -22.60 -2.80
CA ARG A 110 -7.61 -22.11 -2.47
C ARG A 110 -7.39 -20.73 -3.12
N PRO A 111 -6.68 -19.81 -2.45
CA PRO A 111 -6.29 -18.55 -3.07
C PRO A 111 -5.39 -18.76 -4.27
N LYS A 112 -5.56 -17.92 -5.30
CA LYS A 112 -4.80 -18.00 -6.55
C LYS A 112 -3.74 -16.92 -6.60
N VAL A 113 -2.53 -17.27 -7.05
CA VAL A 113 -1.47 -16.32 -7.39
C VAL A 113 -1.34 -16.27 -8.91
N ALA A 114 -1.58 -15.10 -9.48
CA ALA A 114 -1.34 -14.84 -10.89
C ALA A 114 0.14 -14.51 -11.12
N VAL A 115 0.74 -15.16 -12.11
CA VAL A 115 2.14 -15.03 -12.50
C VAL A 115 2.22 -14.48 -13.92
N ASN A 116 3.19 -13.58 -14.14
CA ASN A 116 3.48 -13.08 -15.48
C ASN A 116 4.23 -14.14 -16.30
N PRO A 117 3.64 -14.67 -17.39
CA PRO A 117 4.27 -15.70 -18.20
C PRO A 117 5.54 -15.19 -18.90
N VAL A 118 5.57 -13.94 -19.35
CA VAL A 118 6.72 -13.34 -20.06
C VAL A 118 7.95 -13.26 -19.14
N LEU A 119 7.74 -12.85 -17.88
CA LEU A 119 8.83 -12.76 -16.91
C LEU A 119 9.26 -14.14 -16.39
N LEU A 120 8.34 -15.11 -16.33
CA LEU A 120 8.66 -16.50 -16.02
C LEU A 120 9.57 -17.12 -17.08
N GLU A 121 9.29 -16.89 -18.36
CA GLU A 121 10.12 -17.37 -19.48
C GLU A 121 11.49 -16.69 -19.50
N LYS A 122 11.53 -15.37 -19.28
CA LYS A 122 12.76 -14.56 -19.37
C LYS A 122 13.74 -14.79 -18.21
N TYR A 123 13.24 -14.82 -16.97
CA TYR A 123 14.08 -14.86 -15.76
C TYR A 123 14.06 -16.22 -15.05
N GLY A 124 13.21 -17.14 -15.51
CA GLY A 124 13.18 -18.52 -15.07
C GLY A 124 12.39 -18.80 -13.78
N LYS A 125 12.32 -20.10 -13.45
CA LYS A 125 11.51 -20.63 -12.35
C LYS A 125 11.98 -20.16 -10.97
N GLN A 126 13.30 -20.04 -10.75
CA GLN A 126 13.84 -19.67 -9.44
C GLN A 126 13.49 -18.22 -9.07
N PHE A 127 13.65 -17.29 -10.01
CA PHE A 127 13.21 -15.91 -9.86
C PHE A 127 11.72 -15.83 -9.50
N MET A 128 10.90 -16.59 -10.21
CA MET A 128 9.45 -16.57 -10.00
C MET A 128 9.03 -17.15 -8.65
N ARG A 129 9.70 -18.21 -8.17
CA ARG A 129 9.47 -18.76 -6.82
C ARG A 129 9.67 -17.69 -5.74
N ILE A 130 10.74 -16.91 -5.84
CA ILE A 130 11.05 -15.82 -4.89
C ILE A 130 9.97 -14.73 -4.97
N ALA A 131 9.56 -14.33 -6.17
CA ALA A 131 8.51 -13.34 -6.39
C ALA A 131 7.17 -13.77 -5.77
N ILE A 132 6.77 -15.03 -5.99
CA ILE A 132 5.53 -15.61 -5.46
C ILE A 132 5.56 -15.64 -3.93
N VAL A 133 6.63 -16.17 -3.33
CA VAL A 133 6.76 -16.25 -1.87
C VAL A 133 6.79 -14.85 -1.24
N ARG A 134 7.45 -13.88 -1.88
CA ARG A 134 7.46 -12.47 -1.45
C ARG A 134 6.05 -11.89 -1.42
N GLU A 135 5.27 -12.09 -2.48
CA GLU A 135 3.91 -11.54 -2.57
C GLU A 135 2.94 -12.22 -1.58
N ILE A 136 3.08 -13.54 -1.37
CA ILE A 136 2.34 -14.28 -0.34
C ILE A 136 2.61 -13.71 1.06
N GLU A 137 3.88 -13.51 1.41
CA GLU A 137 4.25 -13.00 2.73
C GLU A 137 3.87 -11.53 2.90
N ARG A 138 3.97 -10.73 1.83
CA ARG A 138 3.50 -9.34 1.79
C ARG A 138 2.00 -9.25 2.09
N TYR A 139 1.20 -10.15 1.51
CA TYR A 139 -0.22 -10.23 1.80
C TYR A 139 -0.49 -10.69 3.24
N ARG A 140 0.18 -11.75 3.70
CA ARG A 140 0.04 -12.30 5.05
C ARG A 140 0.32 -11.26 6.13
N ARG A 141 1.36 -10.45 5.95
CA ARG A 141 1.73 -9.37 6.86
C ARG A 141 0.86 -8.12 6.74
N LYS A 142 -0.08 -8.09 5.80
CA LYS A 142 -0.96 -6.94 5.52
C LYS A 142 -0.12 -5.69 5.22
N CYS A 143 0.97 -5.83 4.47
CA CYS A 143 1.85 -4.71 4.15
C CYS A 143 1.12 -3.62 3.35
N GLN A 144 0.34 -3.99 2.33
CA GLN A 144 -0.40 -3.04 1.49
C GLN A 144 -1.37 -2.12 2.27
N PRO A 145 -2.29 -2.63 3.12
CA PRO A 145 -3.14 -1.77 3.94
C PRO A 145 -2.34 -0.99 4.98
N ALA A 146 -1.28 -1.57 5.57
CA ALA A 146 -0.45 -0.86 6.52
C ALA A 146 0.24 0.36 5.88
N VAL A 147 0.81 0.23 4.68
CA VAL A 147 1.47 1.35 3.97
C VAL A 147 0.49 2.47 3.66
N ILE A 148 -0.66 2.14 3.07
CA ILE A 148 -1.64 3.15 2.65
C ILE A 148 -2.27 3.83 3.88
N LEU A 149 -2.69 3.07 4.89
CA LEU A 149 -3.29 3.65 6.09
C LEU A 149 -2.29 4.49 6.86
N GLN A 150 -1.03 4.08 6.96
CA GLN A 150 -0.02 4.90 7.58
C GLN A 150 0.19 6.21 6.83
N LEU A 151 0.08 6.24 5.51
CA LEU A 151 0.18 7.49 4.75
C LEU A 151 -1.01 8.41 5.01
N VAL A 152 -2.23 7.87 4.90
CA VAL A 152 -3.47 8.65 4.76
C VAL A 152 -4.15 8.96 6.10
N LEU A 153 -4.07 8.05 7.09
CA LEU A 153 -4.78 8.22 8.36
C LEU A 153 -4.33 9.45 9.15
N PRO A 154 -3.01 9.75 9.32
CA PRO A 154 -2.60 10.90 10.11
C PRO A 154 -3.07 12.26 9.54
N PRO A 155 -2.99 12.53 8.22
CA PRO A 155 -3.60 13.71 7.62
C PRO A 155 -5.13 13.78 7.82
N LEU A 156 -5.85 12.66 7.72
CA LEU A 156 -7.30 12.64 7.94
C LEU A 156 -7.66 12.97 9.40
N VAL A 157 -6.93 12.40 10.36
CA VAL A 157 -7.13 12.71 11.79
C VAL A 157 -6.80 14.17 12.08
N LEU A 158 -5.75 14.72 11.46
CA LEU A 158 -5.42 16.13 11.57
C LEU A 158 -6.52 17.03 10.99
N LEU A 159 -7.08 16.67 9.83
CA LEU A 159 -8.22 17.36 9.24
C LEU A 159 -9.42 17.38 10.20
N ASP A 160 -9.76 16.23 10.79
CA ASP A 160 -10.84 16.14 11.78
C ASP A 160 -10.57 17.01 13.02
N ALA A 161 -9.33 17.05 13.51
CA ALA A 161 -8.96 17.92 14.63
C ALA A 161 -9.16 19.40 14.28
N ILE A 162 -8.77 19.82 13.07
CA ILE A 162 -8.97 21.18 12.57
C ILE A 162 -10.47 21.49 12.45
N LEU A 163 -11.25 20.58 11.85
CA LEU A 163 -12.70 20.74 11.71
C LEU A 163 -13.40 20.80 13.08
N CYS A 164 -12.94 20.05 14.08
CA CYS A 164 -13.43 20.14 15.46
C CYS A 164 -13.23 21.55 16.05
N VAL A 165 -12.07 22.18 15.85
CA VAL A 165 -11.82 23.55 16.33
C VAL A 165 -12.89 24.52 15.81
N PHE A 166 -13.21 24.43 14.51
CA PHE A 166 -14.22 25.29 13.90
C PHE A 166 -15.65 24.90 14.30
N ALA A 167 -15.98 23.61 14.26
CA ALA A 167 -17.32 23.09 14.54
C ALA A 167 -17.78 23.37 15.98
N PHE A 168 -16.84 23.43 16.93
CA PHE A 168 -17.12 23.71 18.33
C PHE A 168 -16.68 25.12 18.78
N ARG A 169 -16.24 25.97 17.83
CA ARG A 169 -15.77 27.35 18.09
C ARG A 169 -14.75 27.41 19.23
N ILE A 170 -13.79 26.48 19.23
CA ILE A 170 -12.75 26.42 20.25
C ILE A 170 -11.85 27.66 20.09
N PRO A 171 -11.65 28.48 21.13
CA PRO A 171 -10.93 29.75 21.02
C PRO A 171 -9.40 29.52 21.02
N VAL A 172 -8.90 28.81 20.01
CA VAL A 172 -7.47 28.45 19.89
C VAL A 172 -6.61 29.69 19.69
N GLU A 173 -7.05 30.64 18.85
CA GLU A 173 -6.34 31.90 18.61
C GLU A 173 -6.22 32.74 19.89
N GLN A 174 -7.27 32.80 20.72
CA GLN A 174 -7.22 33.53 21.98
C GLN A 174 -6.27 32.89 23.00
N ARG A 175 -6.10 31.56 22.95
CA ARG A 175 -5.22 30.81 23.85
C ARG A 175 -3.75 30.87 23.43
N LEU A 176 -3.48 30.81 22.13
CA LEU A 176 -2.11 30.82 21.58
C LEU A 176 -1.61 32.23 21.27
N GLY A 177 -2.52 33.20 21.09
CA GLY A 177 -2.21 34.51 20.55
C GLY A 177 -2.13 34.52 19.01
N PRO A 178 -2.33 35.68 18.38
CA PRO A 178 -2.47 35.80 16.92
C PRO A 178 -1.21 35.39 16.17
N PHE A 179 -0.02 35.72 16.69
CA PHE A 179 1.25 35.36 16.06
C PHE A 179 1.47 33.83 16.01
N LEU A 180 1.24 33.13 17.12
CA LEU A 180 1.41 31.67 17.15
C LEU A 180 0.37 30.96 16.28
N PHE A 181 -0.87 31.47 16.26
CA PHE A 181 -1.96 30.87 15.50
C PHE A 181 -1.82 31.07 13.99
N GLN A 182 -1.48 32.29 13.54
CA GLN A 182 -1.47 32.63 12.11
C GLN A 182 -0.14 32.34 11.43
N VAL A 183 0.98 32.35 12.17
CA VAL A 183 2.32 32.14 11.62
C VAL A 183 2.88 30.80 12.05
N VAL A 184 3.14 30.61 13.34
CA VAL A 184 3.89 29.44 13.83
C VAL A 184 3.17 28.12 13.57
N LEU A 185 1.86 28.08 13.81
CA LEU A 185 1.07 26.86 13.67
C LEU A 185 1.04 26.33 12.22
N PRO A 186 0.75 27.12 11.17
CA PRO A 186 0.88 26.66 9.78
C PRO A 186 2.27 26.12 9.41
N PHE A 187 3.35 26.79 9.84
CA PHE A 187 4.72 26.30 9.61
C PHE A 187 4.97 24.97 10.34
N ALA A 188 4.55 24.87 11.60
CA ALA A 188 4.67 23.64 12.37
C ALA A 188 3.90 22.48 11.72
N LEU A 189 2.66 22.71 11.25
CA LEU A 189 1.88 21.69 10.53
C LEU A 189 2.57 21.23 9.24
N THR A 190 3.17 22.15 8.50
CA THR A 190 3.93 21.83 7.29
C THR A 190 5.16 20.97 7.61
N LEU A 191 5.92 21.32 8.64
CA LEU A 191 7.07 20.54 9.11
C LEU A 191 6.64 19.16 9.63
N CYS A 192 5.54 19.07 10.36
CA CYS A 192 4.95 17.81 10.80
C CYS A 192 4.55 16.93 9.62
N PHE A 193 3.95 17.51 8.57
CA PHE A 193 3.60 16.79 7.36
C PHE A 193 4.83 16.26 6.62
N LEU A 194 5.88 17.08 6.48
CA LEU A 194 7.15 16.64 5.91
C LEU A 194 7.78 15.51 6.72
N GLY A 195 7.84 15.66 8.05
CA GLY A 195 8.33 14.63 8.97
C GLY A 195 7.52 13.33 8.87
N HIS A 196 6.20 13.43 8.71
CA HIS A 196 5.31 12.30 8.48
C HIS A 196 5.67 11.54 7.19
N LEU A 197 5.86 12.25 6.07
CA LEU A 197 6.28 11.64 4.80
C LEU A 197 7.62 10.92 4.91
N LEU A 198 8.60 11.53 5.58
CA LEU A 198 9.92 10.91 5.82
C LEU A 198 9.81 9.65 6.68
N LEU A 199 9.01 9.69 7.76
CA LEU A 199 8.77 8.54 8.62
C LEU A 199 8.02 7.42 7.89
N TRP A 200 7.03 7.78 7.08
CA TRP A 200 6.28 6.84 6.25
C TRP A 200 7.21 6.10 5.27
N ASN A 201 8.06 6.84 4.57
CA ASN A 201 9.03 6.28 3.66
C ASN A 201 10.03 5.33 4.37
N LYS A 202 10.56 5.74 5.53
CA LYS A 202 11.42 4.88 6.37
C LYS A 202 10.70 3.61 6.84
N ARG A 203 9.39 3.67 7.06
CA ARG A 203 8.58 2.49 7.42
C ARG A 203 8.40 1.54 6.24
N ILE A 204 8.22 2.05 5.02
CA ILE A 204 8.22 1.22 3.80
C ILE A 204 9.53 0.45 3.69
N SER A 205 10.68 1.15 3.78
CA SER A 205 11.99 0.50 3.68
C SER A 205 12.19 -0.59 4.76
N ARG A 206 11.66 -0.39 5.97
CA ARG A 206 11.68 -1.42 7.03
C ARG A 206 10.78 -2.60 6.72
N GLN A 207 9.65 -2.39 6.05
CA GLN A 207 8.78 -3.49 5.62
C GLN A 207 9.43 -4.31 4.51
N ASP A 208 10.04 -3.66 3.52
CA ASP A 208 10.81 -4.35 2.47
C ASP A 208 11.95 -5.16 3.07
N PHE A 209 12.73 -4.57 3.98
CA PHE A 209 13.78 -5.31 4.67
C PHE A 209 13.27 -6.54 5.44
N ARG A 210 12.10 -6.44 6.09
CA ARG A 210 11.48 -7.60 6.79
C ARG A 210 11.05 -8.69 5.81
N LEU A 211 10.59 -8.33 4.61
CA LEU A 211 10.26 -9.29 3.56
C LEU A 211 11.53 -9.94 3.03
N ASP A 212 12.57 -9.15 2.75
CA ASP A 212 13.85 -9.66 2.25
C ASP A 212 14.50 -10.59 3.28
N SER A 213 14.53 -10.20 4.54
CA SER A 213 15.01 -11.04 5.65
C SER A 213 14.18 -12.31 5.84
N PHE A 214 12.89 -12.31 5.51
CA PHE A 214 12.10 -13.53 5.50
C PHE A 214 12.49 -14.43 4.33
N LEU A 215 12.70 -13.87 3.13
CA LEU A 215 13.11 -14.63 1.96
C LEU A 215 14.44 -15.35 2.18
N THR A 216 15.39 -14.74 2.90
CA THR A 216 16.67 -15.39 3.24
C THR A 216 16.53 -16.56 4.22
N THR A 217 15.37 -16.74 4.87
CA THR A 217 15.09 -17.94 5.68
C THR A 217 14.55 -19.11 4.85
N VAL A 218 14.19 -18.85 3.59
CA VAL A 218 13.54 -19.81 2.68
C VAL A 218 14.42 -20.11 1.47
N PHE A 219 15.19 -19.14 1.00
CA PHE A 219 16.06 -19.22 -0.18
C PHE A 219 17.51 -18.87 0.18
N PRO A 220 18.50 -19.35 -0.60
CA PRO A 220 19.88 -18.91 -0.51
C PRO A 220 19.99 -17.38 -0.61
N MET A 221 20.94 -16.81 0.13
CA MET A 221 21.14 -15.37 0.20
C MET A 221 21.48 -14.77 -1.18
N GLU A 222 22.29 -15.49 -1.96
CA GLU A 222 22.71 -15.12 -3.30
C GLU A 222 21.50 -15.00 -4.24
N ASP A 223 20.57 -15.94 -4.15
CA ASP A 223 19.34 -15.92 -4.96
C ASP A 223 18.46 -14.72 -4.61
N VAL A 224 18.36 -14.36 -3.32
CA VAL A 224 17.61 -13.18 -2.88
C VAL A 224 18.28 -11.89 -3.35
N LYS A 225 19.61 -11.79 -3.28
CA LYS A 225 20.37 -10.63 -3.80
C LYS A 225 20.18 -10.49 -5.32
N ASN A 226 20.32 -11.59 -6.05
CA ASN A 226 20.12 -11.62 -7.51
C ASN A 226 18.69 -11.21 -7.88
N TYR A 227 17.70 -11.70 -7.15
CA TYR A 227 16.30 -11.29 -7.33
C TYR A 227 16.13 -9.78 -7.15
N ILE A 228 16.71 -9.18 -6.11
CA ILE A 228 16.62 -7.73 -5.86
C ILE A 228 17.27 -6.94 -7.00
N ALA A 229 18.47 -7.34 -7.42
CA ALA A 229 19.19 -6.67 -8.51
C ALA A 229 18.41 -6.74 -9.84
N LEU A 230 17.83 -7.90 -10.17
CA LEU A 230 17.02 -8.06 -11.38
C LEU A 230 15.74 -7.21 -11.33
N VAL A 231 15.07 -7.11 -10.17
CA VAL A 231 13.90 -6.24 -10.02
C VAL A 231 14.27 -4.77 -10.19
N GLU A 232 15.38 -4.34 -9.59
CA GLU A 232 15.89 -2.97 -9.76
C GLU A 232 16.24 -2.66 -11.22
N GLU A 233 16.88 -3.58 -11.93
CA GLU A 233 17.20 -3.42 -13.35
C GLU A 233 15.93 -3.25 -14.21
N MET A 234 14.88 -4.04 -13.91
CA MET A 234 13.59 -3.90 -14.57
C MET A 234 12.93 -2.55 -14.29
N GLU A 235 12.98 -2.08 -13.03
CA GLU A 235 12.44 -0.77 -12.65
C GLU A 235 13.23 0.38 -13.34
N ARG A 236 14.56 0.28 -13.43
CA ARG A 236 15.42 1.27 -14.11
C ARG A 236 15.11 1.43 -15.59
N GLY A 237 14.82 0.33 -16.29
CA GLY A 237 14.49 0.36 -17.72
C GLY A 237 13.21 1.15 -18.05
N MET A 238 12.44 1.48 -17.03
CA MET A 238 11.07 2.00 -17.16
C MET A 238 10.90 3.42 -16.61
N GLU A 239 11.89 3.90 -15.86
CA GLU A 239 11.83 5.21 -15.21
C GLU A 239 12.53 6.33 -15.99
N LYS A 240 12.02 7.55 -15.79
CA LYS A 240 12.67 8.78 -16.28
C LYS A 240 13.91 9.08 -15.42
N LYS A 241 15.01 9.50 -16.07
CA LYS A 241 16.33 9.81 -15.48
C LYS A 241 16.36 10.46 -14.08
N PRO A 242 15.53 11.46 -13.72
CA PRO A 242 15.60 12.10 -12.39
C PRO A 242 15.18 11.19 -11.21
N HIS A 243 14.46 10.09 -11.46
CA HIS A 243 13.99 9.18 -10.39
C HIS A 243 14.95 8.01 -10.12
N GLN A 244 15.89 7.75 -11.04
CA GLN A 244 16.83 6.63 -10.96
C GLN A 244 17.71 6.70 -9.70
N GLY A 245 18.25 7.89 -9.36
CA GLY A 245 19.12 8.03 -8.20
C GLY A 245 18.47 7.75 -6.83
N LEU A 246 17.14 7.93 -6.72
CA LEU A 246 16.41 7.56 -5.49
C LEU A 246 16.22 6.05 -5.39
N ASN A 247 15.86 5.38 -6.48
CA ASN A 247 15.70 3.93 -6.49
C ASN A 247 17.02 3.20 -6.24
N ASP A 248 18.11 3.67 -6.85
CA ASP A 248 19.46 3.15 -6.62
C ASP A 248 19.87 3.25 -5.14
N TYR A 249 19.49 4.34 -4.48
CA TYR A 249 19.70 4.50 -3.05
C TYR A 249 18.94 3.45 -2.22
N TYR A 250 17.67 3.18 -2.53
CA TYR A 250 16.88 2.19 -1.78
C TYR A 250 17.32 0.76 -2.05
N ALA A 251 17.61 0.41 -3.30
CA ALA A 251 18.08 -0.93 -3.63
C ALA A 251 19.45 -1.22 -3.02
N SER A 252 20.39 -0.27 -3.12
CA SER A 252 21.68 -0.38 -2.43
C SER A 252 21.53 -0.42 -0.90
N ALA A 253 20.54 0.27 -0.33
CA ALA A 253 20.25 0.17 1.11
C ALA A 253 19.70 -1.22 1.48
N ARG A 254 18.84 -1.83 0.66
CA ARG A 254 18.34 -3.21 0.86
C ARG A 254 19.47 -4.22 0.82
N LEU A 255 20.34 -4.15 -0.21
CA LEU A 255 21.50 -5.02 -0.34
C LEU A 255 22.49 -4.88 0.84
N ARG A 256 22.81 -3.64 1.26
CA ARG A 256 23.65 -3.39 2.44
C ARG A 256 23.06 -3.93 3.73
N ASN A 257 21.73 -3.85 3.89
CA ASN A 257 21.08 -4.36 5.10
C ASN A 257 21.05 -5.88 5.11
N LEU A 258 20.92 -6.51 3.95
CA LEU A 258 21.07 -7.96 3.79
C LEU A 258 22.49 -8.42 4.17
N GLU A 259 23.53 -7.73 3.72
CA GLU A 259 24.91 -8.05 4.08
C GLU A 259 25.20 -7.97 5.59
N LYS A 260 24.49 -7.09 6.32
CA LYS A 260 24.60 -7.01 7.78
C LYS A 260 24.02 -8.23 8.48
N LEU A 261 23.08 -8.96 7.87
CA LEU A 261 22.58 -10.22 8.41
C LEU A 261 23.61 -11.37 8.29
N CYS A 262 24.62 -11.22 7.42
CA CYS A 262 25.72 -12.18 7.27
C CYS A 262 26.89 -11.93 8.22
N LYS A 263 26.96 -10.77 8.90
CA LYS A 263 28.03 -10.53 9.87
C LYS A 263 27.61 -11.16 11.21
N PRO A 264 28.43 -12.05 11.80
CA PRO A 264 28.16 -12.69 13.08
C PRO A 264 28.05 -11.66 14.22
#